data_AF-A0A971C873-F1
#
_entry.id   AF-A0A971C873-F1
#
_cell.length_a   1.000
_cell.length_b   1.000
_cell.length_c   1.000
_cell.angle_alpha   90.00
_cell.angle_beta   90.00
_cell.angle_gamma   90.00
#
_symmetry.space_group_name_H-M   'P 1'
#
loop_
_entity.id
_entity.type
_entity.pdbx_description
1 polymer ?
#
loop_
_entity_poly.entity_id
_entity_poly.type
_entity_poly.pdbx_seq_one_letter_code
_entity_poly.pdbx_strand_id
1 'polypeptide(L)' 'LVNGFKNAGRYEVKFDASNLASGVYVYRLSAGDFNASKKLMLLK' A
#
# COMPACT_ATOMS: atom_id res chain seq x y z
N LEU A 1 2.98 0.44 -8.79
CA LEU A 1 3.14 -0.75 -7.94
C LEU A 1 4.59 -0.77 -7.44
N VAL A 2 4.85 -0.76 -6.13
CA VAL A 2 6.23 -0.95 -5.64
C VAL A 2 6.48 -2.45 -5.59
N ASN A 3 7.07 -2.98 -6.65
CA ASN A 3 7.44 -4.37 -6.75
C ASN A 3 8.96 -4.49 -6.62
N GLY A 4 9.42 -5.42 -5.79
CA GLY A 4 10.84 -5.75 -5.67
C GLY A 4 11.25 -6.11 -4.25
N PHE A 5 12.39 -6.81 -4.15
CA PHE A 5 13.02 -7.09 -2.88
C PHE A 5 13.52 -5.79 -2.23
N LYS A 6 13.26 -5.63 -0.94
CA LYS A 6 13.78 -4.54 -0.11
C LYS A 6 14.48 -5.20 1.08
N ASN A 7 15.70 -4.76 1.38
CA ASN A 7 16.43 -5.18 2.58
C ASN A 7 15.64 -4.79 3.84
N ALA A 8 15.98 -5.35 5.00
CA ALA A 8 15.38 -4.91 6.26
C ALA A 8 15.60 -3.41 6.49
N GLY A 9 14.56 -2.69 6.90
CA GLY A 9 14.62 -1.25 7.11
C GLY A 9 13.25 -0.59 7.06
N ARG A 10 13.22 0.73 7.32
CA ARG A 10 12.01 1.55 7.17
C ARG A 10 11.98 2.15 5.78
N TYR A 11 10.87 1.98 5.08
CA TYR A 11 10.64 2.53 3.74
C TYR A 11 9.39 3.38 3.74
N GLU A 12 9.47 4.53 3.08
CA GLU A 12 8.33 5.37 2.78
C GLU A 12 8.04 5.28 1.28
N VAL A 13 6.77 5.10 0.91
CA VAL A 13 6.32 5.04 -0.47
C VAL A 13 5.20 6.04 -0.64
N LYS A 14 5.34 6.91 -1.65
CA LYS A 14 4.26 7.83 -2.03
C LYS A 14 3.22 7.08 -2.86
N PHE A 15 1.98 7.07 -2.38
CA PHE A 15 0.83 6.58 -3.12
C PHE A 15 0.12 7.78 -3.77
N ASP A 16 0.12 7.84 -5.10
CA ASP A 16 -0.63 8.86 -5.85
C ASP A 16 -2.06 8.37 -6.10
N ALA A 17 -3.00 9.02 -5.42
CA ALA A 17 -4.43 8.73 -5.49
C ALA A 17 -5.22 9.79 -6.28
N SER A 18 -4.56 10.69 -7.01
CA SER A 18 -5.20 11.82 -7.72
C SER A 18 -6.34 11.38 -8.65
N ASN A 19 -6.12 10.29 -9.38
CA ASN A 19 -7.05 9.71 -10.36
C ASN A 19 -8.05 8.70 -9.77
N LEU A 20 -8.11 8.57 -8.44
CA LEU A 20 -9.04 7.68 -7.75
C LEU A 20 -10.24 8.50 -7.20
N ALA A 21 -11.42 7.87 -7.19
CA ALA A 21 -12.61 8.44 -6.57
C ALA A 21 -12.55 8.30 -5.04
N SER A 22 -13.28 9.14 -4.30
CA SER A 22 -13.45 8.92 -2.86
C SER A 22 -14.07 7.55 -2.60
N GLY A 23 -13.54 6.80 -1.64
CA GLY A 23 -14.01 5.45 -1.37
C GLY A 23 -13.07 4.62 -0.50
N VAL A 24 -13.45 3.37 -0.28
CA VAL A 24 -12.65 2.40 0.47
C VAL A 24 -11.85 1.54 -0.51
N TYR A 25 -10.53 1.57 -0.35
CA TYR A 25 -9.57 0.79 -1.11
C TYR A 25 -8.98 -0.29 -0.21
N VAL A 26 -8.74 -1.48 -0.74
CA VAL A 26 -8.07 -2.56 -0.01
C VAL A 26 -6.67 -2.74 -0.58
N TYR A 27 -5.67 -2.86 0.30
CA TYR A 27 -4.30 -3.15 -0.08
C TYR A 27 -3.73 -4.29 0.75
N ARG A 28 -2.71 -4.95 0.21
CA ARG A 28 -2.00 -6.07 0.84
C ARG A 28 -0.52 -5.74 0.97
N LEU A 29 0.04 -5.99 2.15
CA LEU A 29 1.47 -6.00 2.41
C LEU A 29 1.93 -7.46 2.48
N SER A 30 2.93 -7.81 1.69
CA SER A 30 3.51 -9.16 1.62
C SER A 30 5.02 -9.07 1.83
N ALA A 31 5.57 -9.78 2.81
CA ALA A 31 6.99 -9.81 3.13
C ALA A 31 7.40 -11.20 3.66
N GLY A 32 8.01 -12.03 2.81
CA GLY A 32 8.25 -13.44 3.15
C GLY A 32 6.94 -14.15 3.49
N ASP A 33 6.88 -14.78 4.66
CA ASP A 33 5.67 -15.45 5.17
C ASP A 33 4.61 -14.48 5.74
N PHE A 34 4.97 -13.21 5.96
CA PHE A 34 4.05 -12.21 6.48
C PHE A 34 3.12 -11.70 5.38
N ASN A 35 1.81 -11.76 5.64
CA ASN A 35 0.78 -11.16 4.79
C ASN A 35 -0.22 -10.39 5.65
N ALA A 36 -0.46 -9.13 5.31
CA ALA A 36 -1.44 -8.29 5.98
C ALA A 36 -2.31 -7.53 4.97
N SER A 37 -3.62 -7.68 5.09
CA SER A 37 -4.60 -6.92 4.32
C SER A 37 -5.14 -5.76 5.15
N LYS A 38 -5.20 -4.57 4.58
CA LYS A 38 -5.67 -3.35 5.24
C LYS A 38 -6.61 -2.57 4.32
N LYS A 39 -7.51 -1.81 4.94
CA LYS A 39 -8.41 -0.88 4.23
C LYS A 39 -7.83 0.54 4.33
N LEU A 40 -7.90 1.28 3.23
CA LEU A 40 -7.57 2.69 3.11
C LEU A 40 -8.84 3.44 2.72
N MET A 41 -9.21 4.46 3.47
CA MET A 41 -10.31 5.35 3.10
C MET A 41 -9.73 6.58 2.42
N LEU A 42 -10.11 6.80 1.16
CA LEU A 42 -9.78 8.00 0.41
C LEU A 42 -10.95 8.97 0.49
N LEU A 43 -10.69 10.15 1.05
CA LEU A 43 -11.63 11.28 1.10
C LEU A 43 -11.05 12.40 0.24
N LYS A 44 -11.83 12.94 -0.68
CA LYS A 44 -11.55 14.19 -1.42
C LYS A 44 -12.33 15.34 -0.79
#